data_AF-A0A9W5F3Z2-F1
#
_entry.id   AF-A0A9W5F3Z2-F1
#
_cell.length_a   1.000
_cell.length_b   1.000
_cell.length_c   1.000
_cell.angle_alpha   90.00
_cell.angle_beta   90.00
_cell.angle_gamma   90.00
#
_symmetry.space_group_name_H-M   'P 1'
#
loop_
_entity.id
_entity.type
_entity.pdbx_description
1 polymer ?
#
loop_
_entity_poly.entity_id
_entity_poly.type
_entity_poly.pdbx_seq_one_letter_code
_entity_poly.pdbx_strand_id
1 'polypeptide(L)'
;MALDTNQRGYDVVSASNERISVKTITSSTHVDFNLNTFHHVDRVMVLRVNIDDDKGVSVEELLDAPVDAARLLMRGQGGKLVYPIKRGISEEHPVESLEIAGKASYSDFEIVKYENGAIRIFRHGEPQQVVVKETLRSVAAEIGIDLFNSKGGLKNTQQLGADVIRALNAIGDL
;
A
#
# COMPACT_ATOMS: atom_id res chain seq x y z
N MET A 1 7.19 -24.84 18.45
CA MET A 1 7.22 -24.83 16.97
C MET A 1 6.04 -25.64 16.48
N ALA A 2 5.26 -25.15 15.51
CA ALA A 2 4.17 -25.91 14.90
C ALA A 2 4.72 -27.19 14.26
N LEU A 3 4.09 -28.33 14.52
CA LEU A 3 4.54 -29.63 14.01
C LEU A 3 4.15 -29.87 12.54
N ASP A 4 3.13 -29.16 12.04
CA ASP A 4 2.68 -29.15 10.64
C ASP A 4 1.96 -27.81 10.33
N THR A 5 2.07 -27.30 9.11
CA THR A 5 1.24 -26.19 8.58
C THR A 5 -0.05 -26.75 7.99
N ASN A 6 -1.16 -25.98 8.03
CA ASN A 6 -2.48 -26.37 7.49
C ASN A 6 -3.16 -27.57 8.16
N GLN A 7 -3.28 -27.54 9.49
CA GLN A 7 -4.14 -28.49 10.21
C GLN A 7 -5.62 -28.12 10.07
N ARG A 8 -6.54 -29.02 10.48
CA ARG A 8 -7.98 -28.84 10.24
C ARG A 8 -8.52 -27.56 10.89
N GLY A 9 -8.64 -26.49 10.11
CA GLY A 9 -9.31 -25.24 10.48
C GLY A 9 -8.40 -24.04 10.79
N TYR A 10 -7.08 -24.21 10.84
CA TYR A 10 -6.13 -23.14 11.13
C TYR A 10 -4.82 -23.33 10.36
N ASP A 11 -4.09 -22.24 10.13
CA ASP A 11 -3.00 -22.18 9.17
C ASP A 11 -1.64 -22.33 9.87
N VAL A 12 -1.46 -21.70 11.04
CA VAL A 12 -0.21 -21.69 11.80
C VAL A 12 -0.44 -21.84 13.31
N VAL A 13 0.59 -22.29 14.02
CA VAL A 13 0.64 -22.30 15.50
C VAL A 13 1.74 -21.37 15.98
N SER A 14 1.40 -20.40 16.83
CA SER A 14 2.36 -19.43 17.37
C SER A 14 3.30 -20.05 18.42
N ALA A 15 4.31 -19.28 18.85
CA ALA A 15 5.18 -19.67 19.96
C ALA A 15 4.42 -19.77 21.30
N SER A 16 3.30 -19.06 21.43
CA SER A 16 2.35 -19.11 22.55
C SER A 16 1.34 -20.27 22.45
N ASN A 17 1.49 -21.18 21.47
CA ASN A 17 0.58 -22.28 21.17
C ASN A 17 -0.85 -21.85 20.74
N GLU A 18 -1.00 -20.64 20.20
CA GLU A 18 -2.28 -20.21 19.62
C GLU A 18 -2.43 -20.79 18.21
N ARG A 19 -3.60 -21.35 17.91
CA ARG A 19 -3.99 -21.79 16.56
C ARG A 19 -4.54 -20.60 15.80
N ILE A 20 -3.80 -20.14 14.79
CA ILE A 20 -4.12 -18.92 14.05
C ILE A 20 -4.66 -19.28 12.67
N SER A 21 -5.83 -18.75 12.31
CA SER A 21 -6.27 -18.75 10.92
C SER A 21 -5.87 -17.46 10.22
N VAL A 22 -5.15 -17.58 9.11
CA VAL A 22 -4.61 -16.48 8.32
C VAL A 22 -5.35 -16.40 6.99
N LYS A 23 -5.83 -15.20 6.65
CA LYS A 23 -6.45 -14.92 5.36
C LYS A 23 -5.75 -13.78 4.68
N THR A 24 -5.30 -14.02 3.46
CA THR A 24 -4.67 -13.00 2.64
C THR A 24 -5.60 -12.63 1.49
N ILE A 25 -5.76 -11.34 1.24
CA ILE A 25 -6.54 -10.80 0.13
C ILE A 25 -5.72 -9.82 -0.68
N THR A 26 -6.16 -9.53 -1.90
CA THR A 26 -5.63 -8.42 -2.70
C THR A 26 -6.70 -7.34 -2.84
N SER A 27 -7.76 -7.62 -3.59
CA SER A 27 -8.83 -6.67 -3.92
C SER A 27 -10.19 -6.98 -3.29
N SER A 28 -10.31 -8.11 -2.57
CA SER A 28 -11.60 -8.53 -1.99
C SER A 28 -12.13 -7.53 -0.96
N THR A 29 -13.44 -7.38 -0.93
CA THR A 29 -14.18 -6.55 0.04
C THR A 29 -14.69 -7.35 1.23
N HIS A 30 -14.50 -8.66 1.23
CA HIS A 30 -14.83 -9.54 2.36
C HIS A 30 -13.90 -10.76 2.40
N VAL A 31 -13.89 -11.43 3.55
CA VAL A 31 -13.19 -12.70 3.77
C VAL A 31 -14.13 -13.69 4.42
N ASP A 32 -14.10 -14.93 3.92
CA ASP A 32 -14.88 -16.04 4.43
C ASP A 32 -14.05 -16.98 5.31
N PHE A 33 -14.60 -17.34 6.46
CA PHE A 33 -14.13 -18.44 7.30
C PHE A 33 -15.16 -19.56 7.31
N ASN A 34 -14.67 -20.81 7.35
CA ASN A 34 -15.55 -21.97 7.43
C ASN A 34 -16.09 -22.12 8.85
N LEU A 35 -17.40 -21.97 9.03
CA LEU A 35 -18.04 -22.04 10.34
C LEU A 35 -17.81 -23.40 11.02
N ASN A 36 -17.76 -24.48 10.25
CA ASN A 36 -17.64 -25.85 10.77
C ASN A 36 -16.25 -26.15 11.36
N THR A 37 -15.23 -25.37 11.02
CA THR A 37 -13.86 -25.57 11.53
C THR A 37 -13.36 -24.38 12.36
N PHE A 38 -14.14 -23.30 12.44
CA PHE A 38 -13.74 -22.07 13.13
C PHE A 38 -13.52 -22.26 14.64
N HIS A 39 -14.16 -23.26 15.25
CA HIS A 39 -13.99 -23.60 16.66
C HIS A 39 -12.62 -24.20 17.00
N HIS A 40 -11.79 -24.51 16.00
CA HIS A 40 -10.40 -24.93 16.21
C HIS A 40 -9.41 -23.75 16.24
N VAL A 41 -9.89 -22.52 16.04
CA VAL A 41 -9.08 -21.31 15.91
C VAL A 41 -9.13 -20.52 17.20
N ASP A 42 -7.96 -20.11 17.69
CA ASP A 42 -7.82 -19.25 18.88
C ASP A 42 -7.69 -17.77 18.47
N ARG A 43 -7.11 -17.49 17.29
CA ARG A 43 -6.85 -16.14 16.78
C ARG A 43 -7.05 -16.05 15.26
N VAL A 44 -7.50 -14.90 14.77
CA VAL A 44 -7.69 -14.64 13.34
C VAL A 44 -6.82 -13.48 12.89
N MET A 45 -6.10 -13.69 11.78
CA MET A 45 -5.35 -12.65 11.08
C MET A 45 -5.87 -12.49 9.65
N VAL A 46 -6.17 -11.26 9.24
CA VAL A 46 -6.53 -10.91 7.86
C VAL A 46 -5.56 -9.88 7.35
N LEU A 47 -4.88 -10.18 6.25
CA LEU A 47 -3.88 -9.33 5.63
C LEU A 47 -4.31 -8.97 4.21
N ARG A 48 -4.13 -7.71 3.82
CA ARG A 48 -4.23 -7.29 2.41
C ARG A 48 -2.83 -7.14 1.84
N VAL A 49 -2.55 -7.89 0.79
CA VAL A 49 -1.37 -7.70 -0.06
C VAL A 49 -1.73 -6.72 -1.16
N ASN A 50 -1.16 -5.53 -1.08
CA ASN A 50 -1.24 -4.52 -2.12
C ASN A 50 -0.05 -4.73 -3.05
N ILE A 51 -0.35 -5.16 -4.28
CA ILE A 51 0.65 -5.29 -5.33
C ILE A 51 0.52 -4.05 -6.20
N ASP A 52 1.59 -3.26 -6.21
CA ASP A 52 1.74 -2.12 -7.10
C ASP A 52 2.97 -2.39 -7.96
N ASP A 53 2.82 -2.24 -9.28
CA ASP A 53 3.90 -2.52 -10.25
C ASP A 53 5.15 -1.64 -10.01
N ASP A 54 5.01 -0.53 -9.28
CA ASP A 54 6.07 0.45 -9.05
C ASP A 54 6.50 0.59 -7.58
N LYS A 55 5.56 0.47 -6.63
CA LYS A 55 5.87 0.48 -5.19
C LYS A 55 6.27 -0.89 -4.65
N GLY A 56 6.17 -1.92 -5.48
CA GLY A 56 6.40 -3.30 -5.07
C GLY A 56 5.23 -3.85 -4.26
N VAL A 57 5.52 -4.89 -3.48
CA VAL A 57 4.51 -5.60 -2.69
C VAL A 57 4.50 -5.04 -1.27
N SER A 58 3.35 -4.53 -0.83
CA SER A 58 3.13 -4.10 0.55
C SER A 58 2.02 -4.93 1.20
N VAL A 59 2.05 -5.04 2.53
CA VAL A 59 1.08 -5.80 3.32
C VAL A 59 0.43 -4.88 4.35
N GLU A 60 -0.89 -4.84 4.36
CA GLU A 60 -1.73 -4.12 5.31
C GLU A 60 -2.42 -5.14 6.23
N GLU A 61 -2.36 -4.92 7.55
CA GLU A 61 -3.11 -5.72 8.51
C GLU A 61 -4.55 -5.19 8.64
N LEU A 62 -5.54 -6.00 8.25
CA LEU A 62 -6.95 -5.65 8.29
C LEU A 62 -7.67 -6.14 9.55
N LEU A 63 -7.13 -7.17 10.18
CA LEU A 63 -7.62 -7.75 11.43
C LEU A 63 -6.51 -8.59 12.05
N ASP A 64 -6.21 -8.34 13.31
CA ASP A 64 -5.45 -9.25 14.15
C ASP A 64 -6.12 -9.29 15.54
N ALA A 65 -6.87 -10.35 15.81
CA ALA A 65 -7.72 -10.42 16.99
C ALA A 65 -7.94 -11.85 17.49
N PRO A 66 -8.16 -12.04 18.81
CA PRO A 66 -8.63 -13.32 19.34
C PRO A 66 -10.00 -13.67 18.76
N VAL A 67 -10.29 -14.98 18.68
CA VAL A 67 -11.46 -15.52 17.96
C VAL A 67 -12.78 -14.91 18.45
N ASP A 68 -12.94 -14.66 19.75
CA ASP A 68 -14.15 -14.10 20.32
C ASP A 68 -14.40 -12.66 19.85
N ALA A 69 -13.34 -11.85 19.81
CA ALA A 69 -13.41 -10.48 19.30
C ALA A 69 -13.64 -10.47 17.79
N ALA A 70 -12.94 -11.33 17.04
CA ALA A 70 -13.11 -11.46 15.60
C ALA A 70 -14.54 -11.88 15.24
N ARG A 71 -15.15 -12.78 16.03
CA ARG A 71 -16.51 -13.28 15.81
C ARG A 71 -17.56 -12.16 15.86
N LEU A 72 -17.40 -11.17 16.74
CA LEU A 72 -18.31 -10.02 16.85
C LEU A 72 -18.30 -9.13 15.60
N LEU A 73 -17.21 -9.17 14.83
CA LEU A 73 -17.05 -8.42 13.60
C LEU A 73 -17.55 -9.17 12.35
N MET A 74 -17.91 -10.45 12.50
CA MET A 74 -18.30 -11.33 11.39
C MET A 74 -19.82 -11.56 11.33
N ARG A 75 -20.32 -11.82 10.12
CA ARG A 75 -21.72 -12.20 9.88
C ARG A 75 -21.81 -13.66 9.47
N GLY A 76 -22.75 -14.40 10.04
CA GLY A 76 -23.03 -15.77 9.62
C GLY A 76 -23.85 -15.79 8.32
N GLN A 77 -23.38 -16.51 7.30
CA GLN A 77 -24.12 -16.70 6.05
C GLN A 77 -23.80 -18.08 5.44
N GLY A 78 -24.82 -18.93 5.25
CA GLY A 78 -24.68 -20.18 4.49
C GLY A 78 -23.56 -21.12 4.95
N GLY A 79 -23.37 -21.31 6.26
CA GLY A 79 -22.29 -22.15 6.81
C GLY A 79 -20.91 -21.49 6.81
N LYS A 80 -20.84 -20.18 6.55
CA LYS A 80 -19.61 -19.38 6.60
C LYS A 80 -19.74 -18.22 7.58
N LEU A 81 -18.59 -17.71 7.98
CA LEU A 81 -18.45 -16.43 8.68
C LEU A 81 -17.78 -15.45 7.75
N VAL A 82 -18.50 -14.36 7.49
CA VAL A 82 -18.07 -13.32 6.56
C VAL A 82 -17.56 -12.15 7.38
N TYR A 83 -16.27 -11.85 7.26
CA TYR A 83 -15.68 -10.60 7.74
C TYR A 83 -15.79 -9.54 6.64
N PRO A 84 -16.64 -8.50 6.78
CA PRO A 84 -16.71 -7.42 5.82
C PRO A 84 -15.52 -6.49 6.03
N ILE A 85 -14.79 -6.21 4.96
CA ILE A 85 -13.67 -5.28 5.02
C ILE A 85 -14.23 -3.89 4.80
N LYS A 86 -14.27 -3.10 5.88
CA LYS A 86 -14.52 -1.68 5.75
C LYS A 86 -13.39 -1.10 4.91
N ARG A 87 -13.71 -0.36 3.85
CA ARG A 87 -12.73 0.52 3.21
C ARG A 87 -12.37 1.57 4.26
N GLY A 88 -11.35 1.28 5.06
CA GLY A 88 -10.73 2.26 5.91
C GLY A 88 -10.20 3.34 4.98
N ILE A 89 -10.64 4.58 5.21
CA ILE A 89 -9.80 5.72 4.90
C ILE A 89 -8.58 5.46 5.79
N SER A 90 -7.51 4.93 5.20
CA SER A 90 -6.25 4.74 5.91
C SER A 90 -5.99 6.04 6.66
N GLU A 91 -5.70 5.98 7.95
CA GLU A 91 -4.99 7.09 8.60
C GLU A 91 -3.61 7.08 7.93
N GLU A 92 -3.53 7.69 6.75
CA GLU A 92 -2.26 8.04 6.12
C GLU A 92 -1.61 8.98 7.12
N HIS A 93 -0.61 8.48 7.84
CA HIS A 93 0.36 9.36 8.47
C HIS A 93 0.79 10.38 7.40
N PRO A 94 0.78 11.70 7.72
CA PRO A 94 1.08 12.71 6.73
C PRO A 94 2.39 12.35 6.04
N VAL A 95 2.39 12.33 4.71
CA VAL A 95 3.59 12.02 3.90
C VAL A 95 4.77 12.91 4.28
N GLU A 96 4.47 14.09 4.81
CA GLU A 96 5.40 15.10 5.30
C GLU A 96 6.17 14.65 6.56
N SER A 97 5.79 13.53 7.20
CA SER A 97 6.55 12.89 8.29
C SER A 97 7.63 11.92 7.82
N LEU A 98 7.67 11.61 6.52
CA LEU A 98 8.62 10.68 5.91
C LEU A 98 9.93 11.38 5.52
N GLU A 99 11.02 10.63 5.44
CA GLU A 99 12.29 11.18 4.95
C GLU A 99 12.23 11.52 3.44
N ILE A 100 12.96 12.57 3.05
CA ILE A 100 13.11 12.98 1.65
C ILE A 100 14.15 12.07 0.98
N ALA A 101 13.68 11.21 0.09
CA ALA A 101 14.52 10.31 -0.71
C ALA A 101 15.11 11.00 -1.96
N GLY A 102 14.55 12.13 -2.38
CA GLY A 102 15.11 12.94 -3.46
C GLY A 102 14.37 14.25 -3.65
N LYS A 103 15.06 15.27 -4.16
CA LYS A 103 14.46 16.57 -4.47
C LYS A 103 15.14 17.21 -5.68
N ALA A 104 14.42 18.06 -6.38
CA ALA A 104 14.95 18.91 -7.45
C ALA A 104 14.17 20.23 -7.50
N SER A 105 14.86 21.32 -7.88
CA SER A 105 14.24 22.62 -8.13
C SER A 105 14.05 22.85 -9.63
N TYR A 106 12.94 23.46 -10.01
CA TYR A 106 12.64 23.82 -11.39
C TYR A 106 11.78 25.08 -11.45
N SER A 107 12.31 26.17 -12.01
CA SER A 107 11.68 27.49 -11.98
C SER A 107 11.33 27.90 -10.52
N ASP A 108 10.06 28.12 -10.24
CA ASP A 108 9.44 28.47 -8.96
C ASP A 108 8.90 27.24 -8.20
N PHE A 109 9.15 26.04 -8.72
CA PHE A 109 8.73 24.78 -8.15
C PHE A 109 9.88 24.02 -7.47
N GLU A 110 9.56 23.35 -6.37
CA GLU A 110 10.38 22.30 -5.77
C GLU A 110 9.62 20.98 -5.87
N ILE A 111 10.26 19.97 -6.46
CA ILE A 111 9.71 18.63 -6.64
C ILE A 111 10.40 17.72 -5.63
N VAL A 112 9.61 17.12 -4.73
CA VAL A 112 10.10 16.31 -3.61
C VAL A 112 9.56 14.89 -3.72
N LYS A 113 10.45 13.91 -3.58
CA LYS A 113 10.16 12.49 -3.46
C LYS A 113 10.43 12.03 -2.03
N TYR A 114 9.43 11.42 -1.40
CA TYR A 114 9.54 10.80 -0.09
C TYR A 114 9.92 9.32 -0.20
N GLU A 115 10.35 8.71 0.92
CA GLU A 115 10.80 7.31 0.96
C GLU A 115 9.76 6.30 0.48
N ASN A 116 8.46 6.56 0.72
CA ASN A 116 7.36 5.74 0.21
C ASN A 116 7.05 5.97 -1.29
N GLY A 117 7.88 6.76 -1.98
CA GLY A 117 7.75 7.12 -3.38
C GLY A 117 6.76 8.25 -3.67
N ALA A 118 6.05 8.80 -2.68
CA ALA A 118 5.14 9.92 -2.89
C ALA A 118 5.87 11.13 -3.47
N ILE A 119 5.21 11.81 -4.42
CA ILE A 119 5.72 13.04 -5.05
C ILE A 119 4.86 14.21 -4.60
N ARG A 120 5.52 15.26 -4.10
CA ARG A 120 4.91 16.57 -3.84
C ARG A 120 5.60 17.62 -4.70
N ILE A 121 4.82 18.64 -5.08
CA ILE A 121 5.35 19.84 -5.71
C ILE A 121 5.01 20.99 -4.79
N PHE A 122 6.00 21.81 -4.49
CA PHE A 122 5.85 23.06 -3.76
C PHE A 122 6.09 24.22 -4.70
N ARG A 123 5.27 25.26 -4.63
CA ARG A 123 5.49 26.51 -5.35
C ARG A 123 5.66 27.61 -4.32
N HIS A 124 6.82 28.26 -4.28
CA HIS A 124 7.16 29.23 -3.22
C HIS A 124 6.96 28.67 -1.79
N GLY A 125 7.23 27.37 -1.58
CA GLY A 125 7.04 26.70 -0.29
C GLY A 125 5.63 26.16 -0.02
N GLU A 126 4.65 26.48 -0.88
CA GLU A 126 3.25 26.05 -0.70
C GLU A 126 2.92 24.77 -1.51
N PRO A 127 2.32 23.74 -0.89
CA PRO A 127 2.06 22.46 -1.54
C PRO A 127 0.98 22.55 -2.63
N GLN A 128 1.29 22.04 -3.82
CA GLN A 128 0.42 22.04 -4.99
C GLN A 128 -0.30 20.69 -5.14
N GLN A 129 -1.25 20.38 -4.26
CA GLN A 129 -1.87 19.04 -4.17
C GLN A 129 -2.70 18.62 -5.39
N VAL A 130 -3.29 19.57 -6.14
CA VAL A 130 -4.28 19.27 -7.19
C VAL A 130 -3.65 19.05 -8.58
N VAL A 131 -2.47 19.63 -8.83
CA VAL A 131 -1.90 19.73 -10.19
C VAL A 131 -0.63 18.90 -10.39
N VAL A 132 -0.23 18.10 -9.39
CA VAL A 132 1.07 17.39 -9.37
C VAL A 132 1.37 16.68 -10.69
N LYS A 133 0.42 15.88 -11.22
CA LYS A 133 0.66 15.09 -12.44
C LYS A 133 0.71 15.94 -13.71
N GLU A 134 -0.07 17.02 -13.79
CA GLU A 134 -0.07 17.93 -14.93
C GLU A 134 1.22 18.75 -14.96
N THR A 135 1.62 19.30 -13.82
CA THR A 135 2.89 20.01 -13.67
C THR A 135 4.07 19.11 -14.04
N LEU A 136 4.13 17.87 -13.52
CA LEU A 136 5.19 16.92 -13.89
C LEU A 136 5.23 16.62 -15.40
N ARG A 137 4.09 16.58 -16.08
CA ARG A 137 4.04 16.36 -17.53
C ARG A 137 4.58 17.55 -18.30
N SER A 138 4.23 18.77 -17.88
CA SER A 138 4.78 19.99 -18.47
C SER A 138 6.30 20.04 -18.31
N VAL A 139 6.80 19.84 -17.08
CA VAL A 139 8.23 19.80 -16.80
C VAL A 139 8.92 18.71 -17.63
N ALA A 140 8.37 17.50 -17.66
CA ALA A 140 8.92 16.39 -18.44
C ALA A 140 8.99 16.70 -19.94
N ALA A 141 7.96 17.32 -20.51
CA ALA A 141 7.96 17.72 -21.92
C ALA A 141 9.04 18.78 -22.22
N GLU A 142 9.25 19.72 -21.30
CA GLU A 142 10.26 20.78 -21.45
C GLU A 142 11.69 20.25 -21.35
N ILE A 143 11.95 19.28 -20.46
CA ILE A 143 13.28 18.68 -20.28
C ILE A 143 13.51 17.40 -21.12
N GLY A 144 12.56 17.06 -21.99
CA GLY A 144 12.70 15.94 -22.95
C GLY A 144 12.55 14.53 -22.35
N ILE A 145 11.83 14.38 -21.23
CA ILE A 145 11.53 13.07 -20.63
C ILE A 145 10.28 12.46 -21.26
N ASP A 146 10.38 11.18 -21.63
CA ASP A 146 9.25 10.41 -22.15
C ASP A 146 8.15 10.23 -21.09
N LEU A 147 6.90 10.47 -21.48
CA LEU A 147 5.71 10.27 -20.66
C LEU A 147 5.27 8.80 -20.63
N PHE A 148 5.80 7.96 -21.52
CA PHE A 148 5.49 6.54 -21.59
C PHE A 148 6.53 5.69 -20.86
N ASN A 149 6.06 4.60 -20.27
CA ASN A 149 6.90 3.57 -19.66
C ASN A 149 7.40 2.58 -20.72
N SER A 150 8.30 1.68 -20.33
CA SER A 150 8.89 0.65 -21.22
C SER A 150 7.88 -0.34 -21.81
N LYS A 151 6.65 -0.40 -21.27
CA LYS A 151 5.55 -1.24 -21.77
C LYS A 151 4.56 -0.46 -22.65
N GLY A 152 4.84 0.81 -22.96
CA GLY A 152 4.00 1.68 -23.79
C GLY A 152 2.81 2.31 -23.07
N GLY A 153 2.69 2.14 -21.75
CA GLY A 153 1.66 2.80 -20.92
C GLY A 153 2.12 4.17 -20.41
N LEU A 154 1.19 5.05 -20.03
CA LEU A 154 1.55 6.35 -19.43
C LEU A 154 2.18 6.17 -18.05
N LYS A 155 3.27 6.89 -17.77
CA LYS A 155 3.88 6.96 -16.44
C LYS A 155 2.90 7.51 -15.41
N ASN A 156 2.92 6.91 -14.22
CA ASN A 156 2.23 7.48 -13.06
C ASN A 156 3.06 8.64 -12.45
N THR A 157 2.46 9.32 -11.48
CA THR A 157 3.07 10.50 -10.84
C THR A 157 4.43 10.18 -10.21
N GLN A 158 4.61 8.98 -9.64
CA GLN A 158 5.85 8.59 -8.97
C GLN A 158 6.98 8.29 -9.96
N GLN A 159 6.70 7.49 -10.98
CA GLN A 159 7.64 7.19 -12.07
C GLN A 159 8.10 8.49 -12.75
N LEU A 160 7.13 9.32 -13.15
CA LEU A 160 7.41 10.58 -13.83
C LEU A 160 8.18 11.54 -12.92
N GLY A 161 7.80 11.66 -11.64
CA GLY A 161 8.49 12.51 -10.68
C GLY A 161 9.92 12.05 -10.40
N ALA A 162 10.17 10.74 -10.30
CA ALA A 162 11.51 10.21 -10.11
C ALA A 162 12.41 10.47 -11.32
N ASP A 163 11.91 10.28 -12.54
CA ASP A 163 12.65 10.58 -13.76
C ASP A 163 12.96 12.08 -13.88
N VAL A 164 11.97 12.95 -13.58
CA VAL A 164 12.14 14.41 -13.59
C VAL A 164 13.19 14.86 -12.57
N ILE A 165 13.11 14.39 -11.32
CA ILE A 165 14.09 14.73 -10.28
C ILE A 165 15.50 14.31 -10.72
N ARG A 166 15.66 13.08 -11.25
CA ARG A 166 16.95 12.59 -11.71
C ARG A 166 17.54 13.46 -12.83
N ALA A 167 16.71 13.82 -13.82
CA ALA A 167 17.17 14.63 -14.94
C ALA A 167 17.54 16.05 -14.52
N LEU A 168 16.73 16.69 -13.67
CA LEU A 168 17.00 18.05 -13.18
C LEU A 168 18.30 18.11 -12.38
N ASN A 169 18.54 17.14 -11.50
CA ASN A 169 19.80 17.08 -10.74
C ASN A 169 21.00 16.85 -11.66
N ALA A 170 20.86 16.04 -12.72
CA ALA A 170 21.92 15.85 -13.71
C ALA A 170 22.22 17.12 -14.54
N ILE A 171 21.23 17.99 -14.76
CA ILE A 171 21.39 19.27 -15.46
C ILE A 171 22.01 20.33 -14.54
N GLY A 172 21.67 20.32 -13.25
CA GLY A 172 22.16 21.30 -12.27
C GLY A 172 23.61 21.10 -11.81
N ASP A 173 24.20 19.93 -12.08
CA ASP A 173 25.60 19.60 -11.75
C ASP A 173 26.61 19.96 -12.88
N LEU A 174 26.15 20.64 -13.94
CA LEU A 174 26.95 21.16 -15.06
C LEU A 174 27.19 22.67 -14.95
#